data_AF-A0A7C4MVK3-F1
#
_entry.id   AF-A0A7C4MVK3-F1
#
_cell.length_a   1.000
_cell.length_b   1.000
_cell.length_c   1.000
_cell.angle_alpha   90.00
_cell.angle_beta   90.00
_cell.angle_gamma   90.00
#
_symmetry.space_group_name_H-M   'P 1'
#
loop_
_entity.id
_entity.type
_entity.pdbx_description
1 polymer ?
#
loop_
_entity_poly.entity_id
_entity_poly.type
_entity_poly.pdbx_seq_one_letter_code
_entity_poly.pdbx_strand_id
1 'polypeptide(L)'
;MAKKIRDELAEEKTVLIHVDRDWRKFVETGDDAYLKATAYDLHGFYGGLERIFEAVATAIDGSVPGGESWHRDLLQQMGRELPGIRPALFSEETVSLMDEFRRFRHRIRNIYSFNLVPERIKALVEKLPRLSAEANTSLQDFAQFLDRVSNPGQ
;
A
#
# COMPACT_ATOMS: atom_id res chain seq x y z
N MET A 1 -3.92 13.91 -11.23
CA MET A 1 -4.00 12.88 -10.18
C MET A 1 -4.16 11.47 -10.77
N ALA A 2 -5.17 11.21 -11.61
CA ALA A 2 -5.40 9.89 -12.23
C ALA A 2 -4.15 9.30 -12.92
N LYS A 3 -3.41 10.09 -13.70
CA LYS A 3 -2.12 9.67 -14.29
C LYS A 3 -1.10 9.23 -13.22
N LYS A 4 -0.93 10.00 -12.14
CA LYS A 4 0.01 9.69 -11.05
C LYS A 4 -0.34 8.36 -10.37
N ILE A 5 -1.62 8.11 -10.13
CA ILE A 5 -2.09 6.83 -9.57
C ILE A 5 -1.67 5.68 -10.50
N ARG A 6 -1.93 5.80 -11.81
CA ARG A 6 -1.55 4.77 -12.79
C ARG A 6 -0.03 4.55 -12.88
N ASP A 7 0.75 5.63 -12.81
CA ASP A 7 2.21 5.55 -12.84
C ASP A 7 2.73 4.77 -11.61
N GLU A 8 2.23 5.03 -10.40
CA GLU A 8 2.63 4.28 -9.19
C GLU A 8 2.15 2.81 -9.22
N LEU A 9 0.96 2.53 -9.77
CA LEU A 9 0.48 1.14 -9.95
C LEU A 9 1.35 0.32 -10.93
N ALA A 10 1.98 0.97 -11.91
CA ALA A 10 2.81 0.28 -12.89
C ALA A 10 4.06 -0.37 -12.26
N GLU A 11 4.56 0.20 -11.15
CA GLU A 11 5.74 -0.30 -10.43
C GLU A 11 5.40 -1.49 -9.51
N GLU A 12 4.12 -1.67 -9.16
CA GLU A 12 3.66 -2.65 -8.17
C GLU A 12 3.88 -4.11 -8.61
N LYS A 13 3.67 -4.41 -9.90
CA LYS A 13 3.84 -5.78 -10.42
C LYS A 13 5.26 -6.29 -10.25
N THR A 14 6.25 -5.41 -10.38
CA THR A 14 7.66 -5.74 -10.15
C THR A 14 7.89 -6.14 -8.69
N VAL A 15 7.25 -5.45 -7.75
CA VAL A 15 7.35 -5.75 -6.32
C VAL A 15 6.82 -7.15 -6.00
N LEU A 16 5.67 -7.55 -6.56
CA LEU A 16 5.12 -8.89 -6.35
C LEU A 16 6.07 -9.98 -6.85
N ILE A 17 6.68 -9.77 -8.02
CA ILE A 17 7.64 -10.71 -8.60
C ILE A 17 8.88 -10.85 -7.72
N HIS A 18 9.41 -9.73 -7.23
CA HIS A 18 10.59 -9.75 -6.35
C HIS A 18 10.29 -10.42 -5.01
N VAL A 19 9.15 -10.09 -4.39
CA VAL A 19 8.72 -10.69 -3.13
C VAL A 19 8.58 -12.21 -3.25
N ASP A 20 7.90 -12.73 -4.28
CA ASP A 20 7.78 -14.20 -4.46
C ASP A 20 9.15 -14.85 -4.72
N ARG A 21 9.97 -14.26 -5.60
CA ARG A 21 11.31 -14.76 -5.92
C ARG A 21 12.18 -14.85 -4.68
N ASP A 22 12.28 -13.76 -3.93
CA ASP A 22 13.21 -13.65 -2.80
C ASP A 22 12.68 -14.45 -1.61
N TRP A 23 11.37 -14.48 -1.37
CA TRP A 23 10.80 -15.36 -0.36
C TRP A 23 11.07 -16.84 -0.63
N ARG A 24 10.90 -17.29 -1.88
CA ARG A 24 11.22 -18.67 -2.28
C ARG A 24 12.70 -18.98 -2.07
N LYS A 25 13.59 -18.07 -2.45
CA LYS A 25 15.03 -18.22 -2.25
C LYS A 25 15.41 -18.30 -0.78
N PHE A 26 14.78 -17.50 0.07
CA PHE A 26 14.95 -17.60 1.52
C PHE A 26 14.51 -18.98 2.03
N VAL A 27 13.34 -19.48 1.62
CA VAL A 27 12.85 -20.81 2.04
C VAL A 27 13.78 -21.94 1.57
N GLU A 28 14.35 -21.83 0.37
CA GLU A 28 15.29 -22.82 -0.17
C GLU A 28 16.66 -22.82 0.52
N THR A 29 17.19 -21.64 0.85
CA THR A 29 18.60 -21.47 1.23
C THR A 29 18.83 -21.15 2.70
N GLY A 30 17.83 -20.57 3.37
CA GLY A 30 17.96 -19.99 4.70
C GLY A 30 18.82 -18.72 4.75
N ASP A 31 19.19 -18.13 3.61
CA ASP A 31 20.02 -16.92 3.57
C ASP A 31 19.20 -15.66 3.86
N ASP A 32 19.52 -15.02 4.98
CA ASP A 32 18.91 -13.78 5.47
C ASP A 32 18.97 -12.62 4.47
N ALA A 33 19.88 -12.64 3.49
CA ALA A 33 19.92 -11.63 2.43
C ALA A 33 18.58 -11.58 1.67
N TYR A 34 17.99 -12.74 1.36
CA TYR A 34 16.70 -12.84 0.69
C TYR A 34 15.53 -12.45 1.61
N LEU A 35 15.64 -12.75 2.91
CA LEU A 35 14.64 -12.32 3.90
C LEU A 35 14.61 -10.79 4.00
N LYS A 36 15.78 -10.16 4.01
CA LYS A 36 15.94 -8.70 4.03
C LYS A 36 15.41 -8.06 2.74
N ALA A 37 15.68 -8.66 1.58
CA ALA A 37 15.14 -8.20 0.30
C ALA A 37 13.60 -8.27 0.29
N THR A 38 13.03 -9.41 0.70
CA THR A 38 11.57 -9.58 0.84
C THR A 38 10.96 -8.53 1.76
N ALA A 39 11.58 -8.30 2.92
CA ALA A 39 11.14 -7.32 3.90
C ALA A 39 11.20 -5.88 3.36
N TYR A 40 12.25 -5.56 2.61
CA TYR A 40 12.44 -4.27 1.95
C TYR A 40 11.35 -4.01 0.90
N ASP A 41 11.06 -4.99 0.05
CA ASP A 41 10.05 -4.87 -1.00
C ASP A 41 8.63 -4.75 -0.43
N LEU A 42 8.30 -5.51 0.62
CA LEU A 42 7.03 -5.35 1.36
C LEU A 42 6.90 -3.96 2.01
N HIS A 43 7.98 -3.42 2.56
CA HIS A 43 8.03 -2.05 3.08
C HIS A 43 7.83 -1.03 1.95
N GLY A 44 8.48 -1.24 0.81
CA GLY A 44 8.39 -0.40 -0.39
C GLY A 44 6.98 -0.36 -0.98
N PHE A 45 6.33 -1.53 -1.08
CA PHE A 45 4.95 -1.69 -1.54
C PHE A 45 4.00 -0.76 -0.78
N TYR A 46 3.96 -0.88 0.56
CA TYR A 46 3.06 -0.08 1.36
C TYR A 46 3.43 1.41 1.33
N GLY A 47 4.73 1.73 1.27
CA GLY A 47 5.19 3.10 1.09
C GLY A 47 4.71 3.73 -0.22
N GLY A 48 4.55 2.96 -1.29
CA GLY A 48 3.93 3.41 -2.55
C GLY A 48 2.46 3.78 -2.38
N LEU A 49 1.70 2.91 -1.71
CA LEU A 49 0.30 3.18 -1.37
C LEU A 49 0.16 4.45 -0.52
N GLU A 50 1.00 4.64 0.51
CA GLU A 50 0.97 5.85 1.34
C GLU A 50 1.22 7.13 0.53
N ARG A 51 2.15 7.12 -0.43
CA ARG A 51 2.38 8.28 -1.32
C ARG A 51 1.15 8.63 -2.15
N ILE A 52 0.39 7.62 -2.58
CA ILE A 52 -0.88 7.83 -3.27
C ILE A 52 -1.90 8.45 -2.30
N PHE A 53 -2.00 7.92 -1.08
CA PHE A 53 -2.95 8.41 -0.07
C PHE A 53 -2.66 9.87 0.30
N GLU A 54 -1.40 10.23 0.52
CA GLU A 54 -0.98 11.61 0.77
C GLU A 54 -1.35 12.53 -0.40
N ALA A 55 -1.15 12.06 -1.63
CA ALA A 55 -1.51 12.82 -2.82
C ALA A 55 -3.02 13.07 -2.91
N VAL A 56 -3.83 12.04 -2.64
CA VAL A 56 -5.30 12.16 -2.58
C VAL A 56 -5.72 13.10 -1.46
N ALA A 57 -5.22 12.89 -0.24
CA ALA A 57 -5.54 13.72 0.93
C ALA A 57 -5.19 15.20 0.71
N THR A 58 -4.04 15.48 0.09
CA THR A 58 -3.58 16.84 -0.20
C THR A 58 -4.41 17.50 -1.29
N ALA A 59 -4.66 16.79 -2.40
CA ALA A 59 -5.26 17.41 -3.60
C ALA A 59 -6.79 17.40 -3.59
N ILE A 60 -7.42 16.48 -2.85
CA ILE A 60 -8.87 16.23 -2.89
C ILE A 60 -9.48 16.51 -1.53
N ASP A 61 -8.95 15.90 -0.46
CA ASP A 61 -9.54 16.04 0.89
C ASP A 61 -9.16 17.37 1.55
N GLY A 62 -8.16 18.07 1.01
CA GLY A 62 -7.67 19.36 1.49
C GLY A 62 -6.90 19.30 2.80
N SER A 63 -6.65 18.11 3.35
CA SER A 63 -5.91 17.94 4.60
C SER A 63 -5.25 16.55 4.70
N VAL A 64 -4.04 16.54 5.24
CA VAL A 64 -3.30 15.33 5.62
C VAL A 64 -3.27 15.27 7.15
N PRO A 65 -3.52 14.10 7.78
CA PRO A 65 -3.42 13.96 9.23
C PRO A 65 -2.01 14.31 9.75
N GLY A 66 -1.94 14.84 10.97
CA GLY A 66 -0.68 15.15 11.65
C GLY A 66 -0.44 14.28 12.89
N GLY A 67 0.69 14.48 13.55
CA GLY A 67 1.04 13.79 14.80
C GLY A 67 1.61 12.37 14.58
N GLU A 68 1.86 11.63 15.66
CA GLU A 68 2.55 10.33 15.60
C GLU A 68 1.71 9.23 14.91
N SER A 69 0.39 9.32 14.96
CA SER A 69 -0.53 8.33 14.36
C SER A 69 -0.91 8.64 12.91
N TRP A 70 -0.30 9.65 12.28
CA TRP A 70 -0.74 10.17 10.99
C TRP A 70 -0.85 9.09 9.90
N HIS A 71 0.08 8.14 9.85
CA HIS A 71 0.05 7.02 8.89
C HIS A 71 -1.22 6.17 9.02
N ARG A 72 -1.65 5.89 10.25
CA ARG A 72 -2.88 5.12 10.52
C ARG A 72 -4.09 5.96 10.14
N ASP A 73 -4.10 7.21 10.55
CA ASP A 73 -5.24 8.09 10.36
C ASP A 73 -5.44 8.42 8.87
N LEU A 74 -4.35 8.51 8.10
CA LEU A 74 -4.37 8.66 6.65
C LEU A 74 -4.99 7.45 5.96
N LEU A 75 -4.61 6.22 6.35
CA LEU A 75 -5.24 5.00 5.83
C LEU A 75 -6.75 4.97 6.14
N GLN A 76 -7.14 5.34 7.37
CA GLN A 76 -8.54 5.41 7.77
C GLN A 76 -9.32 6.47 6.97
N GLN A 77 -8.68 7.60 6.67
CA GLN A 77 -9.26 8.64 5.83
C GLN A 77 -9.55 8.12 4.41
N MET A 78 -8.68 7.27 3.83
CA MET A 78 -8.93 6.68 2.51
C MET A 78 -10.09 5.67 2.50
N GLY A 79 -10.37 5.02 3.63
CA GLY A 79 -11.51 4.12 3.80
C GLY A 79 -12.86 4.81 4.00
N ARG A 80 -12.89 6.13 4.18
CA ARG A 80 -14.11 6.88 4.44
C ARG A 80 -14.57 7.63 3.20
N GLU A 81 -15.88 7.64 3.00
CA GLU A 81 -16.53 8.56 2.09
C GLU A 81 -16.44 10.00 2.64
N LEU A 82 -16.21 10.95 1.75
CA LEU A 82 -16.37 12.37 2.01
C LEU A 82 -17.51 12.88 1.12
N PRO A 83 -18.75 12.98 1.66
CA PRO A 83 -19.92 13.32 0.87
C PRO A 83 -19.72 14.61 0.06
N GLY A 84 -20.01 14.55 -1.24
CA GLY A 84 -19.83 15.66 -2.17
C GLY A 84 -18.39 15.93 -2.62
N ILE A 85 -17.39 15.21 -2.08
CA ILE A 85 -15.97 15.35 -2.44
C ILE A 85 -15.48 14.10 -3.15
N ARG A 86 -15.55 12.93 -2.48
CA ARG A 86 -15.16 11.64 -3.06
C ARG A 86 -15.82 10.45 -2.35
N PRO A 87 -16.05 9.33 -3.07
CA PRO A 87 -16.35 8.06 -2.41
C PRO A 87 -15.16 7.58 -1.55
N ALA A 88 -15.42 6.58 -0.71
CA ALA A 88 -14.35 5.80 -0.09
C ALA A 88 -13.48 5.16 -1.17
N LEU A 89 -12.15 5.23 -1.02
CA LEU A 89 -11.24 4.57 -1.96
C LEU A 89 -11.21 3.06 -1.72
N PHE A 90 -11.23 2.65 -0.46
CA PHE A 90 -11.06 1.25 -0.06
C PHE A 90 -12.22 0.79 0.81
N SER A 91 -12.55 -0.50 0.67
CA SER A 91 -13.46 -1.17 1.60
C SER A 91 -12.86 -1.24 3.01
N GLU A 92 -13.69 -1.43 4.04
CA GLU A 92 -13.21 -1.67 5.40
C GLU A 92 -12.28 -2.90 5.49
N GLU A 93 -12.57 -3.93 4.69
CA GLU A 93 -11.75 -5.14 4.63
C GLU A 93 -10.36 -4.85 4.06
N THR A 94 -10.28 -4.13 2.93
CA THR A 94 -9.02 -3.72 2.32
C THR A 94 -8.22 -2.81 3.24
N VAL A 95 -8.89 -1.89 3.97
CA VAL A 95 -8.26 -1.03 4.99
C VAL A 95 -7.66 -1.86 6.13
N SER A 96 -8.39 -2.86 6.63
CA SER A 96 -7.90 -3.77 7.67
C SER A 96 -6.66 -4.54 7.21
N LEU A 97 -6.71 -5.05 5.97
CA LEU A 97 -5.58 -5.75 5.35
C LEU A 97 -4.35 -4.84 5.20
N MET A 98 -4.54 -3.61 4.73
CA MET A 98 -3.49 -2.60 4.60
C MET A 98 -2.86 -2.20 5.93
N ASP A 99 -3.62 -2.18 7.03
CA ASP A 99 -3.08 -1.84 8.35
C ASP A 99 -2.05 -2.86 8.86
N GLU A 100 -2.15 -4.13 8.43
CA GLU A 100 -1.11 -5.14 8.73
C GLU A 100 0.24 -4.77 8.10
N PHE A 101 0.22 -4.31 6.84
CA PHE A 101 1.42 -3.87 6.12
C PHE A 101 1.95 -2.55 6.70
N ARG A 102 1.07 -1.62 7.09
CA ARG A 102 1.46 -0.40 7.81
C ARG A 102 2.21 -0.70 9.10
N ARG A 103 1.66 -1.60 9.92
CA ARG A 103 2.26 -2.00 11.20
C ARG A 103 3.62 -2.65 10.97
N PHE A 104 3.73 -3.49 9.94
CA PHE A 104 4.99 -4.10 9.54
C PHE A 104 6.04 -3.06 9.14
N ARG A 105 5.66 -2.10 8.28
CA ARG A 105 6.53 -1.00 7.85
C ARG A 105 7.09 -0.21 9.03
N HIS A 106 6.22 0.15 9.97
CA HIS A 106 6.63 0.85 11.20
C HIS A 106 7.54 -0.01 12.07
N ARG A 107 7.32 -1.33 12.09
CA ARG A 107 8.11 -2.26 12.88
C ARG A 107 9.51 -2.47 12.31
N ILE A 108 9.67 -2.58 10.99
CA ILE A 108 10.99 -2.70 10.34
C ILE A 108 11.84 -1.45 10.56
N ARG A 109 11.22 -0.26 10.56
CA ARG A 109 11.95 0.99 10.84
C ARG A 109 12.54 1.04 12.26
N ASN A 110 11.95 0.31 13.21
CA ASN A 110 12.31 0.35 14.63
C ASN A 110 13.06 -0.89 15.13
N ILE A 111 12.99 -2.01 14.41
CA ILE A 111 13.76 -3.22 14.72
C ILE A 111 15.01 -3.14 13.86
N TYR A 112 16.18 -2.93 14.50
CA TYR A 112 17.47 -3.15 13.86
C TYR A 112 17.39 -4.42 13.00
N SER A 113 17.79 -4.34 11.74
CA SER A 113 17.68 -5.33 10.66
C SER A 113 18.22 -6.75 10.96
N PHE A 114 18.61 -7.02 12.20
CA PHE A 114 19.12 -8.27 12.75
C PHE A 114 18.05 -9.18 13.37
N ASN A 115 16.83 -8.72 13.65
CA ASN A 115 15.75 -9.53 14.26
C ASN A 115 14.49 -9.62 13.37
N LEU A 116 14.66 -9.83 12.07
CA LEU A 116 13.52 -10.15 11.20
C LEU A 116 12.94 -11.52 11.61
N VAL A 117 11.61 -11.58 11.73
CA VAL A 117 10.90 -12.81 12.12
C VAL A 117 10.25 -13.40 10.86
N PRO A 118 10.78 -14.53 10.31
CA PRO A 118 10.31 -15.09 9.05
C PRO A 118 8.81 -15.36 9.00
N GLU A 119 8.21 -15.82 10.10
CA GLU A 119 6.79 -16.16 10.18
C GLU A 119 5.90 -14.94 9.97
N ARG A 120 6.35 -13.76 10.43
CA ARG A 120 5.62 -12.49 10.21
C ARG A 120 5.74 -12.01 8.77
N ILE A 121 6.89 -12.22 8.15
CA ILE A 121 7.11 -11.88 6.73
C ILE A 121 6.27 -12.82 5.86
N LYS A 122 6.29 -14.13 6.13
CA LYS A 122 5.47 -15.13 5.45
C LYS A 122 4.00 -14.73 5.39
N ALA A 123 3.43 -14.35 6.53
CA ALA A 123 2.02 -13.95 6.60
C ALA A 123 1.68 -12.76 5.68
N LEU A 124 2.62 -11.83 5.46
CA LEU A 124 2.46 -10.71 4.54
C LEU A 124 2.69 -11.11 3.09
N VAL A 125 3.68 -11.95 2.82
CA VAL A 125 3.93 -12.52 1.47
C VAL A 125 2.68 -13.24 0.96
N GLU A 126 2.03 -14.05 1.80
CA GLU A 126 0.81 -14.77 1.45
C GLU A 126 -0.39 -13.84 1.20
N LYS A 127 -0.42 -12.68 1.85
CA LYS A 127 -1.49 -11.68 1.72
C LYS A 127 -1.26 -10.67 0.59
N LEU A 128 -0.01 -10.49 0.16
CA LEU A 128 0.39 -9.45 -0.80
C LEU A 128 -0.35 -9.56 -2.14
N PRO A 129 -0.51 -10.74 -2.79
CA PRO A 129 -1.20 -10.82 -4.07
C PRO A 129 -2.66 -10.37 -3.99
N ARG A 130 -3.34 -10.75 -2.89
CA ARG A 130 -4.72 -10.34 -2.62
C ARG A 130 -4.81 -8.83 -2.42
N LEU A 131 -3.97 -8.28 -1.53
CA LEU A 131 -3.96 -6.85 -1.26
C LEU A 131 -3.66 -6.04 -2.53
N SER A 132 -2.70 -6.50 -3.32
CA SER A 132 -2.33 -5.90 -4.59
C SER A 132 -3.50 -5.83 -5.57
N ALA A 133 -4.23 -6.94 -5.75
CA ALA A 133 -5.39 -6.97 -6.63
C ALA A 133 -6.51 -6.03 -6.17
N GLU A 134 -6.84 -6.03 -4.87
CA GLU A 134 -7.84 -5.15 -4.28
C GLU A 134 -7.45 -3.67 -4.42
N ALA A 135 -6.20 -3.33 -4.07
CA ALA A 135 -5.69 -1.97 -4.16
C ALA A 135 -5.67 -1.46 -5.60
N ASN A 136 -5.22 -2.28 -6.56
CA ASN A 136 -5.23 -1.94 -7.98
C ASN A 136 -6.64 -1.62 -8.48
N THR A 137 -7.60 -2.48 -8.15
CA THR A 137 -8.99 -2.33 -8.58
C THR A 137 -9.56 -1.02 -8.04
N SER A 138 -9.48 -0.82 -6.72
CA SER A 138 -9.93 0.41 -6.05
C SER A 138 -9.28 1.67 -6.61
N LEU A 139 -7.97 1.65 -6.85
CA LEU A 139 -7.24 2.82 -7.35
C LEU A 139 -7.54 3.10 -8.83
N GLN A 140 -7.79 2.07 -9.64
CA GLN A 140 -8.24 2.24 -11.03
C GLN A 140 -9.66 2.80 -11.08
N ASP A 141 -10.57 2.29 -10.27
CA ASP A 141 -11.94 2.80 -10.17
C ASP A 141 -11.95 4.27 -9.72
N PHE A 142 -11.10 4.60 -8.75
CA PHE A 142 -10.93 5.97 -8.30
C PHE A 142 -10.33 6.86 -9.39
N ALA A 143 -9.32 6.39 -10.14
CA ALA A 143 -8.78 7.14 -11.27
C ALA A 143 -9.84 7.40 -12.36
N GLN A 144 -10.72 6.43 -12.64
CA GLN A 144 -11.85 6.61 -13.55
C GLN A 144 -12.86 7.64 -13.03
N PHE A 145 -13.17 7.60 -11.73
CA PHE A 145 -14.01 8.63 -11.09
C PHE A 145 -13.42 10.04 -11.30
N LEU A 146 -12.12 10.21 -11.08
CA LEU A 146 -11.45 11.50 -11.27
C LEU A 146 -11.49 11.98 -12.73
N ASP A 147 -11.32 11.08 -13.70
CA ASP A 147 -11.40 11.42 -15.12
C ASP A 147 -12.83 11.90 -15.49
N ARG A 148 -13.88 11.26 -14.95
CA ARG A 148 -15.28 11.68 -15.16
C ARG A 148 -15.59 13.05 -14.56
N VAL A 149 -15.09 13.33 -13.36
CA VAL A 149 -15.30 14.62 -12.69
C VAL A 149 -14.49 15.74 -13.36
N SER A 150 -13.33 15.43 -13.94
CA SER A 150 -12.48 16.41 -14.64
C SER A 150 -13.00 16.74 -16.04
N ASN A 151 -13.73 15.83 -16.70
CA ASN A 151 -14.40 16.04 -17.98
C ASN A 151 -15.92 15.77 -17.87
N PRO A 152 -16.69 16.67 -17.23
CA PRO A 152 -18.14 16.54 -17.14
C PRO A 152 -18.78 16.84 -18.51
N GLY A 153 -18.76 15.89 -19.46
CA GLY A 153 -19.38 16.10 -20.77
C GLY A 153 -18.93 15.23 -21.95
N GLN A 154 -18.44 14.00 -21.74
CA GLN A 154 -18.43 12.97 -22.80
C GLN A 154 -19.50 11.92 -22.54
#